data_AF-A0A7H9AXP9-F1
#
_entry.id   AF-A0A7H9AXP9-F1
#
_cell.length_a   1.000
_cell.length_b   1.000
_cell.length_c   1.000
_cell.angle_alpha   90.00
_cell.angle_beta   90.00
_cell.angle_gamma   90.00
#
_symmetry.space_group_name_H-M   'P 1'
#
loop_
_entity.id
_entity.type
_entity.pdbx_description
1 polymer ?
#
loop_
_entity_poly.entity_id
_entity_poly.type
_entity_poly.pdbx_seq_one_letter_code
_entity_poly.pdbx_strand_id
1 'polypeptide(L)'
;MRSKDVERVFNKGLSLKYPEALEGLENCPSAEIVLQRNECIRAVADAKGALDWLSRIDLLLNYAGALLQLLQDSSGSAVSSLATDLVITLLNASGYYQEISLDTMERAYGTAMATSMWSTSGLYLRKGLGLLQFTLAPPISDITSCLSQTLKLRISSTINEMIMEFQFVQQIGIVVLSLSKLRSRVHKERKDAMLDIQEGDLNDLSRNSLVYAKLVIGCLETSSRYSNDCGNIINKSGMAYLNSLIFLLLSLDQYSKDECGVSVGMIDMSISYLQKLVPKSQLEASLLLEKRKKRDILKSAFQKNEIKNKTIRTSLDIWSKKSKNNQLLPLLKLTLDDFLIQLAILLRYRYVQTNEKLSFKPIVSDESTLRKLFPRSVASELQGSEWVFDRETRSLQEVSATPYTETNANDYY
;
A
#
# COMPACT_ATOMS: atom_id res chain seq x y z
N MET A 1 -19.17 -4.01 29.59
CA MET A 1 -17.77 -4.21 29.13
C MET A 1 -16.75 -3.55 30.06
N ARG A 2 -15.78 -4.30 30.59
CA ARG A 2 -14.66 -3.75 31.39
C ARG A 2 -13.56 -3.24 30.44
N SER A 3 -12.84 -2.18 30.83
CA SER A 3 -11.78 -1.52 30.03
C SER A 3 -10.75 -2.50 29.41
N LYS A 4 -10.44 -3.60 30.11
CA LYS A 4 -9.49 -4.63 29.65
C LYS A 4 -9.98 -5.50 28.49
N ASP A 5 -11.29 -5.65 28.30
CA ASP A 5 -11.86 -6.45 27.20
C ASP A 5 -11.83 -5.67 25.88
N VAL A 6 -11.98 -4.34 25.97
CA VAL A 6 -11.84 -3.41 24.84
C VAL A 6 -10.39 -3.37 24.33
N GLU A 7 -9.41 -3.49 25.22
CA GLU A 7 -7.99 -3.58 24.83
C GLU A 7 -7.64 -4.84 24.04
N ARG A 8 -8.35 -5.97 24.25
CA ARG A 8 -8.09 -7.22 23.53
C ARG A 8 -8.68 -7.24 22.13
N VAL A 9 -9.83 -6.60 21.93
CA VAL A 9 -10.56 -6.52 20.65
C VAL A 9 -9.81 -5.67 19.62
N PHE A 10 -9.25 -4.54 20.05
CA PHE A 10 -8.55 -3.57 19.21
C PHE A 10 -7.02 -3.63 19.37
N ASN A 11 -6.46 -4.84 19.49
CA ASN A 11 -5.02 -5.05 19.44
C ASN A 11 -4.51 -4.99 18.00
N LYS A 12 -3.31 -4.40 17.81
CA LYS A 12 -2.67 -4.11 16.52
C LYS A 12 -2.52 -5.36 15.64
N GLY A 13 -3.51 -5.60 14.78
CA GLY A 13 -3.55 -6.68 13.80
C GLY A 13 -4.67 -6.41 12.79
N LEU A 14 -4.50 -6.91 11.56
CA LEU A 14 -5.39 -6.69 10.41
C LEU A 14 -6.82 -7.24 10.60
N SER A 15 -7.01 -8.07 11.62
CA SER A 15 -8.27 -8.74 11.92
C SER A 15 -8.63 -8.49 13.37
N LEU A 16 -9.60 -7.60 13.57
CA LEU A 16 -10.15 -7.29 14.89
C LEU A 16 -10.89 -8.52 15.41
N LYS A 17 -10.59 -8.90 16.64
CA LYS A 17 -11.23 -10.06 17.27
C LYS A 17 -12.61 -9.68 17.75
N TYR A 18 -13.59 -10.51 17.45
CA TYR A 18 -14.91 -10.40 18.05
C TYR A 18 -14.83 -10.54 19.58
N PRO A 19 -15.62 -9.78 20.35
CA PRO A 19 -15.70 -9.93 21.79
C PRO A 19 -16.16 -11.35 22.18
N GLU A 20 -15.50 -11.94 23.18
CA GLU A 20 -15.75 -13.32 23.63
C GLU A 20 -17.15 -13.51 24.22
N ALA A 21 -17.74 -12.46 24.80
CA ALA A 21 -19.10 -12.45 25.32
C ALA A 21 -19.92 -11.30 24.70
N LEU A 22 -21.05 -11.64 24.10
CA LEU A 22 -22.11 -10.68 23.79
C LEU A 22 -23.16 -10.76 24.90
N GLU A 23 -23.12 -9.81 25.82
CA GLU A 23 -24.24 -9.59 26.76
C GLU A 23 -25.49 -9.29 25.92
N GLY A 24 -26.40 -10.26 25.78
CA GLY A 24 -27.63 -10.13 25.01
C GLY A 24 -27.83 -11.12 23.85
N LEU A 25 -26.83 -11.95 23.50
CA LEU A 25 -27.05 -12.99 22.48
C LEU A 25 -27.82 -14.21 23.03
N GLU A 26 -27.80 -14.43 24.34
CA GLU A 26 -28.70 -15.40 25.02
C GLU A 26 -30.18 -15.01 24.87
N ASN A 27 -30.44 -13.74 24.57
CA ASN A 27 -31.76 -13.17 24.28
C ASN A 27 -31.90 -12.72 22.82
N CYS A 28 -30.98 -13.12 21.92
CA CYS A 28 -31.08 -12.79 20.49
C CYS A 28 -32.20 -13.62 19.86
N PRO A 29 -33.14 -13.01 19.12
CA PRO A 29 -34.35 -13.70 18.68
C PRO A 29 -34.16 -14.72 17.55
N SER A 30 -32.99 -14.86 16.91
CA SER A 30 -32.79 -15.83 15.81
C SER A 30 -31.49 -16.64 15.90
N ALA A 31 -31.61 -17.97 15.87
CA ALA A 31 -30.49 -18.92 15.82
C ALA A 31 -29.58 -18.72 14.58
N GLU A 32 -30.14 -18.11 13.54
CA GLU A 32 -29.45 -17.81 12.29
C GLU A 32 -28.35 -16.75 12.44
N ILE A 33 -28.60 -15.67 13.20
CA ILE A 33 -27.59 -14.62 13.45
C ILE A 33 -26.41 -15.18 14.27
N VAL A 34 -26.70 -16.07 15.22
CA VAL A 34 -25.66 -16.75 16.01
C VAL A 34 -24.79 -17.63 15.13
N LEU A 35 -25.39 -18.35 14.17
CA LEU A 35 -24.65 -19.17 13.21
C LEU A 35 -23.75 -18.30 12.31
N GLN A 36 -24.30 -17.23 11.73
CA GLN A 36 -23.56 -16.29 10.89
C GLN A 36 -22.39 -15.64 11.65
N ARG A 37 -22.59 -15.28 12.92
CA ARG A 37 -21.53 -14.76 13.79
C ARG A 37 -20.40 -15.77 13.95
N ASN A 38 -20.73 -17.04 14.23
CA ASN A 38 -19.72 -18.09 14.40
C ASN A 38 -18.98 -18.40 13.10
N GLU A 39 -19.63 -18.27 11.95
CA GLU A 39 -18.99 -18.32 10.63
C GLU A 39 -18.02 -17.15 10.43
N CYS A 40 -18.42 -15.93 10.78
CA CYS A 40 -17.54 -14.76 10.71
C CYS A 40 -16.33 -14.90 11.65
N ILE A 41 -16.53 -15.38 12.89
CA ILE A 41 -15.43 -15.63 13.84
C ILE A 41 -14.45 -16.66 13.28
N ARG A 42 -14.97 -17.76 12.71
CA ARG A 42 -14.13 -18.80 12.09
C ARG A 42 -13.38 -18.24 10.88
N ALA A 43 -14.06 -17.50 10.01
CA ALA A 43 -13.44 -16.85 8.87
C ALA A 43 -12.31 -15.93 9.33
N VAL A 44 -12.56 -15.04 10.30
CA VAL A 44 -11.55 -14.09 10.80
C VAL A 44 -10.39 -14.79 11.50
N ALA A 45 -10.64 -15.88 12.24
CA ALA A 45 -9.59 -16.65 12.93
C ALA A 45 -8.76 -17.53 11.98
N ASP A 46 -9.36 -18.02 10.89
CA ASP A 46 -8.73 -18.95 9.96
C ASP A 46 -7.91 -18.21 8.90
N ALA A 47 -6.75 -17.70 9.30
CA ALA A 47 -5.80 -17.03 8.40
C ALA A 47 -5.20 -17.95 7.32
N LYS A 48 -5.40 -19.27 7.39
CA LYS A 48 -4.90 -20.28 6.43
C LYS A 48 -6.02 -21.03 5.71
N GLY A 49 -7.26 -20.55 5.84
CA GLY A 49 -8.46 -21.27 5.48
C GLY A 49 -8.68 -21.46 3.99
N ALA A 50 -9.55 -22.42 3.67
CA ALA A 50 -9.99 -22.74 2.30
C ALA A 50 -10.80 -21.60 1.62
N LEU A 51 -11.30 -20.63 2.39
CA LEU A 51 -12.07 -19.49 1.90
C LEU A 51 -11.16 -18.37 1.38
N ASP A 52 -11.40 -17.95 0.14
CA ASP A 52 -10.75 -16.79 -0.45
C ASP A 52 -11.22 -15.46 0.18
N TRP A 53 -10.55 -14.35 -0.16
CA TRP A 53 -10.85 -13.04 0.40
C TRP A 53 -12.26 -12.53 0.07
N LEU A 54 -12.76 -12.80 -1.14
CA LEU A 54 -14.09 -12.37 -1.57
C LEU A 54 -15.18 -13.09 -0.78
N SER A 55 -15.05 -14.40 -0.62
CA SER A 55 -16.00 -15.20 0.17
C SER A 55 -16.06 -14.73 1.62
N ARG A 56 -14.93 -14.31 2.20
CA ARG A 56 -14.88 -13.74 3.55
C ARG A 56 -15.59 -12.39 3.63
N ILE A 57 -15.39 -11.53 2.62
CA ILE A 57 -16.08 -10.25 2.51
C ILE A 57 -17.59 -10.48 2.42
N ASP A 58 -18.05 -11.39 1.57
CA ASP A 58 -19.47 -11.69 1.40
C ASP A 58 -20.10 -12.19 2.71
N LEU A 59 -19.43 -13.10 3.43
CA LEU A 59 -19.87 -13.56 4.76
C LEU A 59 -20.02 -12.40 5.75
N LEU A 60 -19.02 -11.52 5.82
CA LEU A 60 -19.04 -10.37 6.73
C LEU A 60 -20.11 -9.35 6.34
N LEU A 61 -20.30 -9.06 5.05
CA LEU A 61 -21.32 -8.12 4.58
C LEU A 61 -22.73 -8.65 4.80
N ASN A 62 -22.95 -9.95 4.61
CA ASN A 62 -24.22 -10.60 4.93
C ASN A 62 -24.54 -10.50 6.43
N TYR A 63 -23.56 -10.81 7.28
CA TYR A 63 -23.71 -10.67 8.73
C TYR A 63 -23.94 -9.21 9.15
N ALA A 64 -23.23 -8.25 8.56
CA ALA A 64 -23.43 -6.83 8.83
C ALA A 64 -24.85 -6.36 8.42
N GLY A 65 -25.38 -6.84 7.29
CA GLY A 65 -26.76 -6.59 6.89
C GLY A 65 -27.78 -7.10 7.91
N ALA A 66 -27.59 -8.34 8.39
CA ALA A 66 -28.44 -8.92 9.43
C ALA A 66 -28.37 -8.15 10.76
N LEU A 67 -27.18 -7.70 11.16
CA LEU A 67 -26.99 -6.87 12.35
C LEU A 67 -27.67 -5.51 12.22
N LEU A 68 -27.58 -4.86 11.06
CA LEU A 68 -28.22 -3.57 10.80
C LEU A 68 -29.73 -3.64 10.91
N GLN A 69 -30.33 -4.71 10.39
CA GLN A 69 -31.76 -4.94 10.53
C GLN A 69 -32.15 -5.12 12.00
N LEU A 70 -31.44 -6.01 12.71
CA LEU A 70 -31.71 -6.27 14.12
C LEU A 70 -31.59 -5.00 14.97
N LEU A 71 -30.61 -4.15 14.69
CA LEU A 71 -30.37 -2.89 15.40
C LEU A 71 -31.46 -1.83 15.15
N GLN A 72 -32.16 -1.88 14.02
CA GLN A 72 -33.31 -1.01 13.75
C GLN A 72 -34.56 -1.44 14.53
N ASP A 73 -34.72 -2.74 14.75
CA ASP A 73 -35.89 -3.32 15.42
C ASP A 73 -35.70 -3.48 16.95
N SER A 74 -34.47 -3.35 17.44
CA SER A 74 -34.10 -3.60 18.84
C SER A 74 -34.07 -2.35 19.71
N SER A 75 -34.58 -2.47 20.93
CA SER A 75 -34.37 -1.48 22.00
C SER A 75 -33.84 -2.18 23.26
N GLY A 76 -32.91 -1.55 23.98
CA GLY A 76 -32.38 -2.06 25.25
C GLY A 76 -30.86 -2.27 25.30
N SER A 77 -30.38 -2.97 26.33
CA SER A 77 -28.95 -3.13 26.65
C SER A 77 -28.14 -3.92 25.62
N ALA A 78 -28.78 -4.83 24.86
CA ALA A 78 -28.12 -5.63 23.82
C ALA A 78 -27.61 -4.78 22.63
N VAL A 79 -28.19 -3.59 22.41
CA VAL A 79 -27.87 -2.69 21.27
C VAL A 79 -26.39 -2.30 21.26
N SER A 80 -25.80 -2.02 22.42
CA SER A 80 -24.38 -1.64 22.53
C SER A 80 -23.43 -2.75 22.09
N SER A 81 -23.77 -4.00 22.42
CA SER A 81 -22.99 -5.18 22.06
C SER A 81 -23.05 -5.46 20.55
N LEU A 82 -24.26 -5.39 19.97
CA LEU A 82 -24.51 -5.58 18.54
C LEU A 82 -23.88 -4.46 17.70
N ALA A 83 -23.94 -3.20 18.16
CA ALA A 83 -23.28 -2.08 17.50
C ALA A 83 -21.75 -2.26 17.47
N THR A 84 -21.16 -2.83 18.53
CA THR A 84 -19.73 -3.14 18.57
C THR A 84 -19.39 -4.25 17.55
N ASP A 85 -20.18 -5.33 17.51
CA ASP A 85 -20.02 -6.44 16.57
C ASP A 85 -20.15 -5.97 15.10
N LEU A 86 -21.10 -5.07 14.82
CA LEU A 86 -21.30 -4.46 13.50
C LEU A 86 -20.05 -3.69 13.05
N VAL A 87 -19.54 -2.80 13.90
CA VAL A 87 -18.34 -2.01 13.57
C VAL A 87 -17.14 -2.93 13.31
N ILE A 88 -16.91 -3.92 14.16
CA ILE A 88 -15.82 -4.90 13.97
C ILE A 88 -15.97 -5.63 12.63
N THR A 89 -17.19 -6.01 12.27
CA THR A 89 -17.50 -6.71 11.02
C THR A 89 -17.20 -5.82 9.80
N LEU A 90 -17.62 -4.56 9.82
CA LEU A 90 -17.35 -3.60 8.74
C LEU A 90 -15.86 -3.27 8.60
N LEU A 91 -15.15 -3.12 9.73
CA LEU A 91 -13.70 -2.92 9.76
C LEU A 91 -12.94 -4.12 9.19
N ASN A 92 -13.31 -5.34 9.57
CA ASN A 92 -12.70 -6.56 9.04
C ASN A 92 -12.97 -6.73 7.53
N ALA A 93 -14.19 -6.45 7.06
CA ALA A 93 -14.53 -6.50 5.64
C ALA A 93 -13.70 -5.48 4.84
N SER A 94 -13.56 -4.26 5.39
CA SER A 94 -12.69 -3.22 4.82
C SER A 94 -11.24 -3.71 4.75
N GLY A 95 -10.71 -4.28 5.84
CA GLY A 95 -9.36 -4.87 5.86
C GLY A 95 -9.14 -5.88 4.73
N TYR A 96 -10.09 -6.80 4.50
CA TYR A 96 -9.98 -7.77 3.40
C TYR A 96 -10.02 -7.15 2.00
N TYR A 97 -10.72 -6.04 1.80
CA TYR A 97 -10.63 -5.28 0.55
C TYR A 97 -9.23 -4.69 0.32
N GLN A 98 -8.55 -4.26 1.37
CA GLN A 98 -7.17 -3.78 1.28
C GLN A 98 -6.22 -4.93 0.90
N GLU A 99 -6.43 -6.11 1.50
CA GLU A 99 -5.62 -7.32 1.23
C GLU A 99 -5.72 -7.79 -0.21
N ILE A 100 -6.95 -7.98 -0.70
CA ILE A 100 -7.15 -8.41 -2.09
C ILE A 100 -6.62 -7.36 -3.07
N SER A 101 -6.68 -6.07 -2.74
CA SER A 101 -6.06 -5.03 -3.55
C SER A 101 -4.55 -5.19 -3.60
N LEU A 102 -3.87 -5.31 -2.46
CA LEU A 102 -2.42 -5.47 -2.39
C LEU A 102 -1.93 -6.70 -3.17
N ASP A 103 -2.60 -7.84 -2.98
CA ASP A 103 -2.31 -9.06 -3.73
C ASP A 103 -2.56 -8.91 -5.23
N THR A 104 -3.63 -8.21 -5.62
CA THR A 104 -3.91 -7.90 -7.03
C THR A 104 -2.83 -6.99 -7.64
N MET A 105 -2.38 -5.97 -6.91
CA MET A 105 -1.28 -5.08 -7.35
C MET A 105 0.04 -5.84 -7.51
N GLU A 106 0.35 -6.75 -6.58
CA GLU A 106 1.54 -7.60 -6.65
C GLU A 106 1.52 -8.48 -7.90
N ARG A 107 0.39 -9.12 -8.18
CA ARG A 107 0.20 -9.91 -9.41
C ARG A 107 0.24 -9.06 -10.68
N ALA A 108 -0.31 -7.84 -10.63
CA ALA A 108 -0.29 -6.90 -11.75
C ALA A 108 1.13 -6.44 -12.12
N TYR A 109 2.02 -6.27 -11.13
CA TYR A 109 3.40 -5.86 -11.36
C TYR A 109 4.21 -6.89 -12.17
N GLY A 110 3.90 -8.19 -12.01
CA GLY A 110 4.62 -9.30 -12.64
C GLY A 110 4.08 -9.77 -13.99
N THR A 111 2.97 -9.20 -14.50
CA THR A 111 2.22 -9.81 -15.62
C THR A 111 1.97 -8.85 -16.79
N ALA A 112 1.79 -9.43 -17.99
CA ALA A 112 1.47 -8.69 -19.21
C ALA A 112 0.02 -8.14 -19.24
N MET A 113 -0.89 -8.72 -18.44
CA MET A 113 -2.28 -8.25 -18.28
C MET A 113 -2.42 -7.19 -17.16
N ALA A 114 -1.40 -6.35 -16.99
CA ALA A 114 -1.30 -5.40 -15.91
C ALA A 114 -2.53 -4.47 -15.81
N THR A 115 -3.03 -3.94 -16.93
CA THR A 115 -3.99 -2.82 -16.93
C THR A 115 -5.32 -3.13 -16.23
N SER A 116 -5.92 -4.30 -16.48
CA SER A 116 -7.19 -4.67 -15.84
C SER A 116 -7.00 -4.93 -14.35
N MET A 117 -5.92 -5.63 -13.96
CA MET A 117 -5.62 -5.91 -12.55
C MET A 117 -5.34 -4.63 -11.75
N TRP A 118 -4.64 -3.65 -12.32
CA TRP A 118 -4.45 -2.33 -11.68
C TRP A 118 -5.80 -1.63 -11.45
N SER A 119 -6.69 -1.63 -12.44
CA SER A 119 -8.03 -1.07 -12.29
C SER A 119 -8.84 -1.80 -11.20
N THR A 120 -8.84 -3.13 -11.21
CA THR A 120 -9.51 -3.97 -10.22
C THR A 120 -8.99 -3.72 -8.80
N SER A 121 -7.66 -3.59 -8.63
CA SER A 121 -7.08 -3.24 -7.32
C SER A 121 -7.59 -1.89 -6.80
N GLY A 122 -7.69 -0.89 -7.68
CA GLY A 122 -8.24 0.42 -7.35
C GLY A 122 -9.72 0.35 -6.96
N LEU A 123 -10.50 -0.50 -7.62
CA LEU A 123 -11.90 -0.75 -7.28
C LEU A 123 -12.03 -1.33 -5.86
N TYR A 124 -11.22 -2.33 -5.51
CA TYR A 124 -11.24 -2.91 -4.16
C TYR A 124 -10.85 -1.88 -3.09
N LEU A 125 -9.86 -1.02 -3.34
CA LEU A 125 -9.54 0.07 -2.41
C LEU A 125 -10.69 1.05 -2.21
N ARG A 126 -11.39 1.44 -3.29
CA ARG A 126 -12.56 2.32 -3.20
C ARG A 126 -13.69 1.67 -2.41
N LYS A 127 -13.96 0.38 -2.63
CA LYS A 127 -14.97 -0.38 -1.88
C LYS A 127 -14.65 -0.41 -0.39
N GLY A 128 -13.42 -0.78 -0.02
CA GLY A 128 -12.98 -0.82 1.38
C GLY A 128 -12.98 0.56 2.05
N LEU A 129 -12.49 1.59 1.36
CA LEU A 129 -12.56 2.97 1.87
C LEU A 129 -14.01 3.44 2.04
N GLY A 130 -14.87 3.09 1.09
CA GLY A 130 -16.30 3.38 1.13
C GLY A 130 -16.98 2.79 2.36
N LEU A 131 -16.65 1.55 2.73
CA LEU A 131 -17.17 0.92 3.95
C LEU A 131 -16.71 1.64 5.22
N LEU A 132 -15.46 2.11 5.27
CA LEU A 132 -14.95 2.91 6.39
C LEU A 132 -15.69 4.25 6.50
N GLN A 133 -15.91 4.93 5.36
CA GLN A 133 -16.66 6.18 5.29
C GLN A 133 -18.13 5.98 5.69
N PHE A 134 -18.76 4.91 5.22
CA PHE A 134 -20.11 4.50 5.61
C PHE A 134 -20.22 4.25 7.12
N THR A 135 -19.19 3.67 7.73
CA THR A 135 -19.16 3.44 9.19
C THR A 135 -19.16 4.74 10.01
N LEU A 136 -18.63 5.84 9.44
CA LEU A 136 -18.65 7.18 10.05
C LEU A 136 -19.90 7.98 9.72
N ALA A 137 -20.66 7.60 8.70
CA ALA A 137 -21.83 8.31 8.22
C ALA A 137 -23.11 7.90 8.97
N PRO A 138 -24.15 8.74 9.01
CA PRO A 138 -25.49 8.31 9.35
C PRO A 138 -25.96 7.23 8.36
N PRO A 139 -26.59 6.12 8.81
CA PRO A 139 -27.15 5.88 10.15
C PRO A 139 -26.19 5.20 11.14
N ILE A 140 -24.98 4.82 10.75
CA ILE A 140 -24.05 4.05 11.61
C ILE A 140 -23.54 4.91 12.77
N SER A 141 -23.27 6.19 12.53
CA SER A 141 -22.94 7.16 13.58
C SER A 141 -24.00 7.21 14.69
N ASP A 142 -25.27 7.04 14.31
CA ASP A 142 -26.40 7.14 15.23
C ASP A 142 -26.55 5.83 16.03
N ILE A 143 -26.37 4.69 15.38
CA ILE A 143 -26.31 3.37 16.04
C ILE A 143 -25.17 3.32 17.06
N THR A 144 -23.99 3.83 16.69
CA THR A 144 -22.82 3.84 17.58
C THR A 144 -22.93 4.88 18.70
N SER A 145 -23.94 5.75 18.70
CA SER A 145 -24.21 6.72 19.77
C SER A 145 -24.49 6.05 21.13
N CYS A 146 -24.93 4.80 21.15
CA CYS A 146 -25.15 4.02 22.37
C CYS A 146 -23.85 3.50 23.04
N LEU A 147 -22.70 3.62 22.37
CA LEU A 147 -21.41 3.15 22.89
C LEU A 147 -20.82 4.13 23.92
N SER A 148 -19.95 3.62 24.79
CA SER A 148 -19.21 4.46 25.74
C SER A 148 -18.29 5.45 25.01
N GLN A 149 -18.07 6.63 25.59
CA GLN A 149 -17.24 7.67 24.96
C GLN A 149 -15.82 7.17 24.64
N THR A 150 -15.22 6.38 25.54
CA THR A 150 -13.90 5.78 25.33
C THR A 150 -13.87 4.85 24.13
N LEU A 151 -14.93 4.03 23.96
CA LEU A 151 -15.02 3.08 22.85
C LEU A 151 -15.25 3.81 21.52
N LYS A 152 -16.10 4.83 21.49
CA LYS A 152 -16.31 5.69 20.31
C LYS A 152 -15.01 6.32 19.83
N LEU A 153 -14.26 6.96 20.73
CA LEU A 153 -12.99 7.60 20.41
C LEU A 153 -11.99 6.60 19.83
N ARG A 154 -11.94 5.37 20.39
CA ARG A 154 -11.07 4.31 19.89
C ARG A 154 -11.48 3.83 18.50
N ILE A 155 -12.76 3.57 18.28
CA ILE A 155 -13.31 3.18 16.97
C ILE A 155 -13.00 4.26 15.93
N SER A 156 -13.29 5.53 16.23
CA SER A 156 -13.01 6.63 15.31
C SER A 156 -11.51 6.76 15.00
N SER A 157 -10.63 6.58 16.00
CA SER A 157 -9.18 6.55 15.78
C SER A 157 -8.80 5.41 14.83
N THR A 158 -9.27 4.20 15.08
CA THR A 158 -8.98 3.03 14.24
C THR A 158 -9.50 3.19 12.81
N ILE A 159 -10.71 3.73 12.63
CA ILE A 159 -11.25 4.02 11.29
C ILE A 159 -10.36 5.03 10.57
N ASN A 160 -9.97 6.13 11.22
CA ASN A 160 -9.11 7.15 10.63
C ASN A 160 -7.72 6.59 10.28
N GLU A 161 -7.15 5.74 11.12
CA GLU A 161 -5.89 5.03 10.84
C GLU A 161 -6.02 4.16 9.59
N MET A 162 -7.09 3.37 9.47
CA MET A 162 -7.33 2.55 8.29
C MET A 162 -7.56 3.41 7.04
N ILE A 163 -8.33 4.48 7.11
CA ILE A 163 -8.54 5.41 5.98
C ILE A 163 -7.20 5.92 5.44
N MET A 164 -6.29 6.32 6.34
CA MET A 164 -4.95 6.79 5.96
C MET A 164 -4.12 5.67 5.32
N GLU A 165 -4.21 4.44 5.83
CA GLU A 165 -3.55 3.29 5.20
C GLU A 165 -4.10 2.99 3.80
N PHE A 166 -5.41 3.10 3.59
CA PHE A 166 -6.03 2.96 2.26
C PHE A 166 -5.52 4.02 1.27
N GLN A 167 -5.51 5.29 1.70
CA GLN A 167 -4.97 6.39 0.89
C GLN A 167 -3.50 6.16 0.55
N PHE A 168 -2.70 5.72 1.53
CA PHE A 168 -1.30 5.40 1.34
C PHE A 168 -1.09 4.26 0.33
N VAL A 169 -1.82 3.14 0.47
CA VAL A 169 -1.73 1.99 -0.44
C VAL A 169 -2.11 2.40 -1.86
N GLN A 170 -3.13 3.23 -2.04
CA GLN A 170 -3.51 3.71 -3.36
C GLN A 170 -2.42 4.58 -3.99
N GLN A 171 -1.87 5.54 -3.24
CA GLN A 171 -0.81 6.42 -3.74
C GLN A 171 0.45 5.60 -4.10
N ILE A 172 0.80 4.61 -3.28
CA ILE A 172 1.84 3.63 -3.63
C ILE A 172 1.50 2.84 -4.89
N GLY A 173 0.26 2.37 -5.04
CA GLY A 173 -0.18 1.64 -6.23
C GLY A 173 0.06 2.44 -7.51
N ILE A 174 -0.24 3.74 -7.49
CA ILE A 174 0.03 4.66 -8.62
C ILE A 174 1.54 4.81 -8.86
N VAL A 175 2.34 4.95 -7.81
CA VAL A 175 3.81 5.02 -7.90
C VAL A 175 4.38 3.74 -8.51
N VAL A 176 3.95 2.57 -8.02
CA VAL A 176 4.42 1.26 -8.50
C VAL A 176 3.99 1.01 -9.95
N LEU A 177 2.76 1.38 -10.32
CA LEU A 177 2.30 1.35 -11.71
C LEU A 177 3.19 2.21 -12.60
N SER A 178 3.50 3.43 -12.14
CA SER A 178 4.40 4.36 -12.86
C SER A 178 5.80 3.76 -13.03
N LEU A 179 6.34 3.15 -11.97
CA LEU A 179 7.62 2.41 -12.02
C LEU A 179 7.56 1.20 -12.94
N SER A 180 6.43 0.49 -13.00
CA SER A 180 6.25 -0.66 -13.91
C SER A 180 6.26 -0.22 -15.38
N LYS A 181 5.55 0.87 -15.69
CA LYS A 181 5.57 1.51 -17.02
C LYS A 181 6.97 2.02 -17.38
N LEU A 182 7.69 2.52 -16.40
CA LEU A 182 9.06 2.97 -16.57
C LEU A 182 10.00 1.80 -16.89
N ARG A 183 9.91 0.74 -16.10
CA ARG A 183 10.65 -0.51 -16.30
C ARG A 183 10.37 -1.08 -17.70
N SER A 184 9.12 -1.12 -18.16
CA SER A 184 8.79 -1.67 -19.47
C SER A 184 9.40 -0.87 -20.63
N ARG A 185 9.45 0.47 -20.51
CA ARG A 185 10.15 1.34 -21.48
C ARG A 185 11.66 1.11 -21.49
N VAL A 186 12.26 0.97 -20.30
CA VAL A 186 13.71 0.76 -20.14
C VAL A 186 14.13 -0.65 -20.54
N HIS A 187 13.29 -1.66 -20.34
CA HIS A 187 13.65 -3.05 -20.55
C HIS A 187 13.25 -3.64 -21.91
N LYS A 188 12.49 -2.95 -22.80
CA LYS A 188 12.09 -3.42 -24.16
C LYS A 188 12.08 -4.95 -24.33
N GLU A 189 11.36 -5.64 -23.43
CA GLU A 189 11.22 -7.11 -23.36
C GLU A 189 12.51 -7.95 -23.21
N ARG A 190 13.70 -7.33 -23.09
CA ARG A 190 14.99 -8.00 -22.86
C ARG A 190 15.65 -7.45 -21.59
N LYS A 191 15.84 -8.33 -20.60
CA LYS A 191 16.50 -8.00 -19.31
C LYS A 191 17.92 -7.42 -19.48
N ASP A 192 18.59 -7.69 -20.59
CA ASP A 192 19.92 -7.14 -20.92
C ASP A 192 19.87 -5.66 -21.36
N ALA A 193 18.69 -5.09 -21.68
CA ALA A 193 18.55 -3.74 -22.23
C ALA A 193 18.86 -2.62 -21.23
N MET A 194 18.91 -2.91 -19.92
CA MET A 194 19.25 -1.90 -18.91
C MET A 194 20.69 -1.41 -19.03
N LEU A 195 21.59 -2.21 -19.61
CA LEU A 195 22.96 -1.80 -19.89
C LEU A 195 23.10 -0.98 -21.18
N ASP A 196 22.09 -1.07 -22.04
CA ASP A 196 22.04 -0.41 -23.35
C ASP A 196 21.20 0.89 -23.33
N ILE A 197 20.83 1.39 -22.14
CA ILE A 197 20.08 2.66 -22.00
C ILE A 197 20.82 3.77 -22.74
N GLN A 198 20.23 4.30 -23.81
CA GLN A 198 20.81 5.41 -24.57
C GLN A 198 20.44 6.75 -23.91
N GLU A 199 21.10 7.85 -24.28
CA GLU A 199 20.78 9.18 -23.77
C GLU A 199 19.32 9.59 -24.06
N GLY A 200 18.76 9.14 -25.18
CA GLY A 200 17.35 9.34 -25.51
C GLY A 200 16.39 8.70 -24.50
N ASP A 201 16.68 7.49 -24.03
CA ASP A 201 15.87 6.79 -23.03
C ASP A 201 15.94 7.47 -21.65
N LEU A 202 17.08 8.08 -21.32
CA LEU A 202 17.25 8.89 -20.09
C LEU A 202 16.46 10.21 -20.15
N ASN A 203 16.37 10.84 -21.33
CA ASN A 203 15.58 12.05 -21.53
C ASN A 203 14.07 11.80 -21.45
N ASP A 204 13.60 10.65 -21.95
CA ASP A 204 12.20 10.24 -21.79
C ASP A 204 11.85 9.88 -20.33
N LEU A 205 12.82 9.31 -19.61
CA LEU A 205 12.75 8.99 -18.19
C LEU A 205 12.71 10.28 -17.34
N SER A 206 13.56 11.26 -17.62
CA SER A 206 13.61 12.54 -16.87
C SER A 206 12.35 13.38 -17.08
N ARG A 207 11.76 13.36 -18.28
CA ARG A 207 10.53 14.11 -18.59
C ARG A 207 9.38 13.81 -17.64
N ASN A 208 9.27 12.58 -17.16
CA ASN A 208 8.21 12.14 -16.25
C ASN A 208 8.68 12.01 -14.79
N SER A 209 9.99 12.09 -14.52
CA SER A 209 10.55 11.83 -13.19
C SER A 209 10.09 12.86 -12.15
N LEU A 210 9.91 14.13 -12.56
CA LEU A 210 9.41 15.18 -11.68
C LEU A 210 7.97 14.91 -11.21
N VAL A 211 7.09 14.47 -12.11
CA VAL A 211 5.70 14.13 -11.77
C VAL A 211 5.66 12.97 -10.80
N TYR A 212 6.44 11.92 -11.07
CA TYR A 212 6.55 10.77 -10.17
C TYR A 212 7.15 11.16 -8.82
N ALA A 213 8.16 12.03 -8.79
CA ALA A 213 8.73 12.53 -7.55
C ALA A 213 7.68 13.26 -6.69
N LYS A 214 6.84 14.13 -7.30
CA LYS A 214 5.75 14.82 -6.59
C LYS A 214 4.74 13.85 -5.97
N LEU A 215 4.40 12.76 -6.66
CA LEU A 215 3.52 11.72 -6.13
C LEU A 215 4.15 10.99 -4.93
N VAL A 216 5.44 10.64 -5.02
CA VAL A 216 6.16 9.95 -3.94
C VAL A 216 6.34 10.89 -2.73
N ILE A 217 6.56 12.19 -2.96
CA ILE A 217 6.57 13.20 -1.88
C ILE A 217 5.19 13.27 -1.22
N GLY A 218 4.10 13.24 -1.99
CA GLY A 218 2.74 13.14 -1.46
C GLY A 218 2.56 11.91 -0.56
N CYS A 219 3.03 10.74 -0.99
CA CYS A 219 3.01 9.52 -0.17
C CYS A 219 3.78 9.71 1.16
N LEU A 220 4.95 10.33 1.09
CA LEU A 220 5.81 10.59 2.25
C LEU A 220 5.13 11.56 3.23
N GLU A 221 4.48 12.62 2.74
CA GLU A 221 3.73 13.56 3.57
C GLU A 221 2.52 12.91 4.22
N THR A 222 1.72 12.15 3.48
CA THR A 222 0.60 11.35 4.03
C THR A 222 1.10 10.43 5.14
N SER A 223 2.23 9.75 4.93
CA SER A 223 2.86 8.88 5.92
C SER A 223 3.42 9.62 7.13
N SER A 224 3.89 10.85 6.95
CA SER A 224 4.47 11.67 8.03
C SER A 224 3.41 12.31 8.92
N ARG A 225 2.18 12.50 8.40
CA ARG A 225 1.01 12.91 9.19
C ARG A 225 0.55 11.81 10.17
N TYR A 226 0.94 10.56 9.93
CA TYR A 226 0.72 9.46 10.84
C TYR A 226 1.68 9.59 12.03
N SER A 227 1.15 9.64 13.27
CA SER A 227 1.99 9.72 14.47
C SER A 227 2.85 8.46 14.61
N ASN A 228 4.01 8.59 15.30
CA ASN A 228 5.17 7.66 15.36
C ASN A 228 4.91 6.16 15.67
N ASP A 229 3.66 5.73 15.79
CA ASP A 229 3.23 4.39 16.17
C ASP A 229 3.11 3.45 14.96
N CYS A 230 4.22 3.23 14.27
CA CYS A 230 4.51 2.20 13.26
C CYS A 230 3.38 1.16 13.03
N GLY A 231 2.47 1.45 12.10
CA GLY A 231 1.55 0.45 11.55
C GLY A 231 2.29 -0.64 10.77
N ASN A 232 1.61 -1.72 10.40
CA ASN A 232 2.24 -2.78 9.60
C ASN A 232 2.59 -2.28 8.19
N ILE A 233 1.76 -1.40 7.62
CA ILE A 233 1.88 -0.89 6.25
C ILE A 233 2.78 0.36 6.22
N ILE A 234 2.52 1.37 7.05
CA ILE A 234 3.32 2.59 7.15
C ILE A 234 4.40 2.38 8.22
N ASN A 235 5.61 2.02 7.78
CA ASN A 235 6.73 1.72 8.67
C ASN A 235 8.03 2.42 8.24
N LYS A 236 9.05 2.35 9.10
CA LYS A 236 10.35 3.01 8.87
C LYS A 236 11.02 2.57 7.56
N SER A 237 10.84 1.31 7.16
CA SER A 237 11.37 0.78 5.91
C SER A 237 10.62 1.34 4.70
N GLY A 238 9.30 1.46 4.78
CA GLY A 238 8.49 2.18 3.77
C GLY A 238 8.96 3.63 3.61
N MET A 239 9.21 4.33 4.71
CA MET A 239 9.72 5.71 4.68
C MET A 239 11.11 5.81 4.05
N ALA A 240 12.02 4.88 4.35
CA ALA A 240 13.34 4.83 3.72
C ALA A 240 13.24 4.55 2.22
N TYR A 241 12.32 3.67 1.80
CA TYR A 241 12.05 3.38 0.39
C TYR A 241 11.55 4.63 -0.35
N LEU A 242 10.58 5.35 0.22
CA LEU A 242 10.02 6.57 -0.38
C LEU A 242 11.09 7.67 -0.50
N ASN A 243 11.87 7.91 0.57
CA ASN A 243 12.97 8.90 0.52
C ASN A 243 14.00 8.52 -0.55
N SER A 244 14.41 7.25 -0.62
CA SER A 244 15.32 6.76 -1.67
C SER A 244 14.77 7.06 -3.07
N LEU A 245 13.49 6.76 -3.30
CA LEU A 245 12.85 6.92 -4.59
C LEU A 245 12.71 8.41 -4.98
N ILE A 246 12.40 9.29 -4.03
CA ILE A 246 12.32 10.75 -4.28
C ILE A 246 13.68 11.26 -4.76
N PHE A 247 14.75 10.96 -4.02
CA PHE A 247 16.10 11.41 -4.40
C PHE A 247 16.54 10.83 -5.75
N LEU A 248 16.19 9.56 -6.04
CA LEU A 248 16.47 8.94 -7.33
C LEU A 248 15.76 9.66 -8.49
N LEU A 249 14.46 9.92 -8.36
CA LEU A 249 13.66 10.57 -9.41
C LEU A 249 14.04 12.04 -9.61
N LEU A 250 14.34 12.76 -8.54
CA LEU A 250 14.81 14.15 -8.63
C LEU A 250 16.21 14.24 -9.22
N SER A 251 17.08 13.25 -8.98
CA SER A 251 18.41 13.23 -9.60
C SER A 251 18.35 13.16 -11.14
N LEU A 252 17.36 12.47 -11.69
CA LEU A 252 17.10 12.40 -13.13
C LEU A 252 16.68 13.76 -13.70
N ASP A 253 15.82 14.49 -12.97
CA ASP A 253 15.37 15.84 -13.34
C ASP A 253 16.53 16.84 -13.28
N GLN A 254 17.34 16.82 -12.21
CA GLN A 254 18.49 17.70 -12.08
C GLN A 254 19.57 17.41 -13.12
N TYR A 255 19.78 16.14 -13.49
CA TYR A 255 20.73 15.79 -14.53
C TYR A 255 20.29 16.32 -15.89
N SER A 256 18.98 16.30 -16.18
CA SER A 256 18.42 16.87 -17.41
C SER A 256 18.53 18.41 -17.50
N LYS A 257 18.77 19.08 -16.36
CA LYS A 257 18.99 20.52 -16.26
C LYS A 257 20.48 20.88 -16.22
N ASP A 258 21.35 19.94 -16.58
CA ASP A 258 22.81 20.07 -16.52
C ASP A 258 23.37 20.33 -15.11
N GLU A 259 22.60 20.08 -14.04
CA GLU A 259 23.04 20.21 -12.64
C GLU A 259 23.69 18.91 -12.14
N CYS A 260 24.78 18.52 -12.80
CA CYS A 260 25.44 17.23 -12.58
C CYS A 260 25.91 17.02 -11.12
N GLY A 261 26.53 18.04 -10.50
CA GLY A 261 27.02 17.97 -9.11
C GLY A 261 25.91 17.76 -8.07
N VAL A 262 24.76 18.40 -8.26
CA VAL A 262 23.56 18.21 -7.44
C VAL A 262 22.97 16.81 -7.66
N SER A 263 22.95 16.35 -8.92
CA SER A 263 22.43 15.03 -9.30
C SER A 263 23.23 13.90 -8.66
N VAL A 264 24.56 14.02 -8.63
CA VAL A 264 25.44 13.07 -7.92
C VAL A 264 25.11 13.05 -6.43
N GLY A 265 24.97 14.22 -5.80
CA GLY A 265 24.59 14.33 -4.38
C GLY A 265 23.24 13.68 -4.06
N MET A 266 22.24 13.89 -4.91
CA MET A 266 20.93 13.24 -4.77
C MET A 266 21.00 11.72 -4.92
N ILE A 267 21.79 11.20 -5.86
CA ILE A 267 22.00 9.75 -6.01
C ILE A 267 22.70 9.15 -4.79
N ASP A 268 23.73 9.80 -4.25
CA ASP A 268 24.42 9.33 -3.06
C ASP A 268 23.48 9.30 -1.85
N MET A 269 22.58 10.29 -1.71
CA MET A 269 21.53 10.26 -0.69
C MET A 269 20.53 9.12 -0.91
N SER A 270 20.10 8.89 -2.16
CA SER A 270 19.24 7.76 -2.50
C SER A 270 19.85 6.43 -2.05
N ILE A 271 21.13 6.22 -2.33
CA ILE A 271 21.86 5.00 -1.93
C ILE A 271 22.00 4.88 -0.41
N SER A 272 22.26 5.98 0.30
CA SER A 272 22.27 6.00 1.77
C SER A 272 20.94 5.52 2.37
N TYR A 273 19.81 5.89 1.76
CA TYR A 273 18.51 5.36 2.15
C TYR A 273 18.29 3.89 1.74
N LEU A 274 18.77 3.46 0.57
CA LEU A 274 18.74 2.05 0.16
C LEU A 274 19.56 1.14 1.08
N GLN A 275 20.68 1.61 1.62
CA GLN A 275 21.51 0.87 2.58
C GLN A 275 20.76 0.54 3.88
N LYS A 276 19.70 1.27 4.21
CA LYS A 276 18.83 0.98 5.37
C LYS A 276 17.88 -0.20 5.09
N LEU A 277 17.67 -0.55 3.82
CA LEU A 277 16.75 -1.60 3.37
C LEU A 277 17.48 -2.88 2.95
N VAL A 278 18.67 -2.73 2.37
CA VAL A 278 19.41 -3.80 1.71
C VAL A 278 20.82 -3.90 2.30
N PRO A 279 21.34 -5.11 2.57
CA PRO A 279 22.70 -5.27 3.09
C PRO A 279 23.73 -4.64 2.14
N LYS A 280 24.73 -3.97 2.73
CA LYS A 280 25.81 -3.26 2.00
C LYS A 280 26.47 -4.13 0.93
N SER A 281 26.58 -5.44 1.14
CA SER A 281 27.17 -6.36 0.16
C SER A 281 26.45 -6.43 -1.19
N GLN A 282 25.13 -6.20 -1.26
CA GLN A 282 24.40 -6.18 -2.54
C GLN A 282 24.57 -4.87 -3.30
N LEU A 283 24.70 -3.76 -2.56
CA LEU A 283 25.00 -2.45 -3.13
C LEU A 283 26.48 -2.37 -3.54
N GLU A 284 27.39 -2.88 -2.70
CA GLU A 284 28.85 -2.85 -2.89
C GLU A 284 29.36 -3.86 -3.92
N ALA A 285 28.79 -5.07 -4.00
CA ALA A 285 29.11 -6.02 -5.07
C ALA A 285 28.76 -5.46 -6.46
N SER A 286 27.81 -4.52 -6.50
CA SER A 286 27.45 -3.76 -7.70
C SER A 286 28.27 -2.48 -7.86
N LEU A 287 28.95 -1.99 -6.81
CA LEU A 287 29.84 -0.82 -6.80
C LEU A 287 31.30 -1.17 -7.10
N LEU A 288 31.73 -2.43 -6.96
CA LEU A 288 33.07 -2.94 -7.33
C LEU A 288 33.29 -3.01 -8.87
N LEU A 289 32.68 -2.08 -9.60
CA LEU A 289 32.74 -1.87 -11.05
C LEU A 289 34.10 -1.33 -11.53
N GLU A 290 35.06 -1.07 -10.64
CA GLU A 290 36.32 -0.43 -11.02
C GLU A 290 37.30 -1.34 -11.76
N LYS A 291 37.20 -2.69 -11.70
CA LYS A 291 38.31 -3.54 -12.22
C LYS A 291 37.97 -4.83 -12.98
N ARG A 292 36.71 -5.17 -13.28
CA ARG A 292 36.39 -6.40 -14.04
C ARG A 292 35.46 -6.17 -15.22
N LYS A 293 35.76 -6.85 -16.34
CA LYS A 293 35.16 -6.69 -17.67
C LYS A 293 33.63 -6.58 -17.61
N LYS A 294 33.14 -5.49 -18.19
CA LYS A 294 31.80 -4.89 -18.09
C LYS A 294 30.59 -5.73 -18.54
N ARG A 295 30.76 -6.94 -19.06
CA ARG A 295 29.67 -7.73 -19.67
C ARG A 295 29.34 -9.05 -18.96
N ASP A 296 30.32 -9.65 -18.29
CA ASP A 296 30.19 -11.05 -17.86
C ASP A 296 29.64 -11.21 -16.43
N ILE A 297 29.82 -10.19 -15.57
CA ILE A 297 29.45 -10.31 -14.14
C ILE A 297 28.03 -9.80 -13.87
N LEU A 298 27.56 -8.76 -14.56
CA LEU A 298 26.15 -8.36 -14.46
C LEU A 298 25.25 -9.49 -14.97
N LYS A 299 25.62 -10.17 -16.06
CA LYS A 299 24.96 -11.42 -16.49
C LYS A 299 24.94 -12.49 -15.39
N SER A 300 25.99 -12.59 -14.57
CA SER A 300 26.03 -13.53 -13.43
C SER A 300 25.19 -13.10 -12.22
N ALA A 301 24.98 -11.79 -12.00
CA ALA A 301 24.04 -11.27 -11.01
C ALA A 301 22.58 -11.44 -11.48
N PHE A 302 22.33 -11.22 -12.77
CA PHE A 302 21.07 -11.52 -13.45
C PHE A 302 20.72 -13.01 -13.39
N GLN A 303 21.69 -13.91 -13.62
CA GLN A 303 21.48 -15.37 -13.54
C GLN A 303 21.38 -15.92 -12.11
N LYS A 304 22.04 -15.32 -11.11
CA LYS A 304 21.90 -15.76 -9.71
C LYS A 304 20.50 -15.51 -9.14
N ASN A 305 19.77 -14.54 -9.67
CA ASN A 305 18.36 -14.31 -9.33
C ASN A 305 17.39 -15.23 -10.09
N GLU A 306 17.82 -15.92 -11.16
CA GLU A 306 16.99 -16.91 -11.87
C GLU A 306 16.76 -18.19 -11.05
N ILE A 307 17.67 -18.55 -10.15
CA ILE A 307 17.58 -19.79 -9.36
C ILE A 307 16.52 -19.67 -8.24
N LYS A 308 16.05 -18.46 -7.90
CA LYS A 308 14.97 -18.27 -6.90
C LYS A 308 13.59 -18.01 -7.49
N ASN A 309 13.49 -17.67 -8.77
CA ASN A 309 12.19 -17.38 -9.41
C ASN A 309 11.46 -18.62 -9.94
N LYS A 310 12.09 -19.81 -9.92
CA LYS A 310 11.39 -21.09 -10.20
C LYS A 310 10.62 -21.66 -9.01
N THR A 311 10.70 -21.02 -7.84
CA THR A 311 9.93 -21.41 -6.64
C THR A 311 8.77 -20.45 -6.34
N ILE A 312 8.30 -19.68 -7.32
CA ILE A 312 7.07 -18.86 -7.22
C ILE A 312 5.85 -19.75 -7.57
N ARG A 313 5.80 -20.97 -7.01
CA ARG A 313 4.68 -21.92 -7.13
C ARG A 313 4.25 -22.55 -5.80
N THR A 314 4.73 -22.02 -4.69
CA THR A 314 4.15 -22.27 -3.36
C THR A 314 3.61 -20.96 -2.80
N SER A 315 2.59 -20.45 -3.48
CA SER A 315 1.60 -19.51 -2.96
C SER A 315 0.88 -20.18 -1.78
N LEU A 316 1.16 -19.73 -0.55
CA LEU A 316 0.26 -19.78 0.64
C LEU A 316 0.97 -19.47 1.98
N ASP A 317 2.29 -19.26 2.02
CA ASP A 317 2.99 -19.09 3.30
C ASP A 317 3.33 -17.63 3.69
N ILE A 318 2.71 -16.64 3.03
CA ILE A 318 3.22 -15.27 3.15
C ILE A 318 2.77 -14.54 4.42
N TRP A 319 1.53 -14.65 4.93
CA TRP A 319 1.10 -13.78 6.04
C TRP A 319 0.59 -14.51 7.30
N SER A 320 1.28 -15.58 7.67
CA SER A 320 1.08 -16.25 8.96
C SER A 320 2.41 -16.40 9.69
N LYS A 321 2.78 -15.37 10.46
CA LYS A 321 3.48 -15.41 11.77
C LYS A 321 4.31 -14.15 12.00
N LYS A 322 3.98 -13.45 13.10
CA LYS A 322 4.79 -12.44 13.81
C LYS A 322 5.45 -11.40 12.90
N SER A 323 4.67 -10.35 12.61
CA SER A 323 5.17 -9.05 12.12
C SER A 323 6.46 -8.70 12.86
N LYS A 324 7.58 -8.80 12.15
CA LYS A 324 8.77 -8.05 12.53
C LYS A 324 8.44 -6.62 12.15
N ASN A 325 8.08 -5.79 13.13
CA ASN A 325 7.98 -4.35 12.97
C ASN A 325 9.18 -3.88 12.13
N ASN A 326 8.93 -3.25 10.97
CA ASN A 326 9.89 -2.79 9.93
C ASN A 326 10.13 -3.68 8.69
N GLN A 327 9.29 -4.65 8.34
CA GLN A 327 9.39 -5.29 7.02
C GLN A 327 8.77 -4.43 5.91
N LEU A 328 9.47 -4.26 4.79
CA LEU A 328 8.95 -3.56 3.62
C LEU A 328 7.79 -4.37 2.99
N LEU A 329 6.75 -3.69 2.50
CA LEU A 329 5.64 -4.32 1.79
C LEU A 329 6.16 -5.21 0.64
N PRO A 330 5.62 -6.42 0.44
CA PRO A 330 6.08 -7.34 -0.62
C PRO A 330 6.15 -6.68 -2.00
N LEU A 331 5.11 -5.93 -2.38
CA LEU A 331 5.06 -5.17 -3.64
C LEU A 331 6.24 -4.18 -3.80
N LEU A 332 6.57 -3.43 -2.74
CA LEU A 332 7.70 -2.49 -2.76
C LEU A 332 9.05 -3.20 -2.77
N LYS A 333 9.12 -4.41 -2.21
CA LYS A 333 10.32 -5.24 -2.28
C LYS A 333 10.56 -5.75 -3.70
N LEU A 334 9.50 -6.13 -4.42
CA LEU A 334 9.62 -6.53 -5.82
C LEU A 334 10.17 -5.39 -6.68
N THR A 335 9.66 -4.17 -6.54
CA THR A 335 10.17 -3.01 -7.29
C THR A 335 11.61 -2.66 -6.93
N LEU A 336 11.97 -2.82 -5.65
CA LEU A 336 13.31 -2.60 -5.14
C LEU A 336 14.32 -3.55 -5.80
N ASP A 337 14.04 -4.85 -5.72
CA ASP A 337 14.94 -5.92 -6.17
C ASP A 337 15.02 -5.98 -7.72
N ASP A 338 13.90 -5.72 -8.40
CA ASP A 338 13.81 -5.85 -9.86
C ASP A 338 14.37 -4.64 -10.62
N PHE A 339 14.17 -3.41 -10.12
CA PHE A 339 14.44 -2.20 -10.90
C PHE A 339 15.25 -1.13 -10.15
N LEU A 340 14.86 -0.76 -8.93
CA LEU A 340 15.39 0.46 -8.29
C LEU A 340 16.88 0.38 -7.92
N ILE A 341 17.34 -0.75 -7.38
CA ILE A 341 18.75 -0.94 -7.02
C ILE A 341 19.63 -0.76 -8.26
N GLN A 342 19.28 -1.46 -9.34
CA GLN A 342 20.04 -1.44 -10.58
C GLN A 342 20.06 -0.04 -11.20
N LEU A 343 18.93 0.69 -11.14
CA LEU A 343 18.83 2.04 -11.67
C LEU A 343 19.72 3.01 -10.89
N ALA A 344 19.67 2.97 -9.56
CA ALA A 344 20.49 3.84 -8.71
C ALA A 344 22.00 3.65 -8.96
N ILE A 345 22.45 2.40 -9.09
CA ILE A 345 23.86 2.08 -9.37
C ILE A 345 24.29 2.57 -10.75
N LEU A 346 23.46 2.33 -11.77
CA LEU A 346 23.75 2.74 -13.15
C LEU A 346 23.84 4.26 -13.28
N LEU A 347 22.88 4.98 -12.70
CA LEU A 347 22.85 6.44 -12.71
C LEU A 347 24.03 7.02 -11.95
N ARG A 348 24.38 6.47 -10.78
CA ARG A 348 25.58 6.90 -10.04
C ARG A 348 26.83 6.82 -10.91
N TYR A 349 27.05 5.67 -11.53
CA TYR A 349 28.23 5.45 -12.37
C TYR A 349 28.28 6.48 -13.51
N ARG A 350 27.15 6.72 -14.19
CA ARG A 350 27.08 7.71 -15.28
C ARG A 350 27.31 9.13 -14.78
N TYR A 351 26.62 9.56 -13.73
CA TYR A 351 26.70 10.94 -13.24
C TYR A 351 28.09 11.29 -12.72
N VAL A 352 28.74 10.36 -11.99
CA VAL A 352 30.11 10.56 -11.52
C VAL A 352 31.07 10.69 -12.70
N GLN A 353 30.98 9.79 -13.70
CA GLN A 353 31.82 9.85 -14.89
C GLN A 353 31.61 11.15 -15.70
N THR A 354 30.36 11.59 -15.86
CA THR A 354 30.04 12.86 -16.54
C THR A 354 30.57 14.05 -15.75
N ASN A 355 30.39 14.08 -14.43
CA ASN A 355 30.85 15.20 -13.62
C ASN A 355 32.38 15.29 -13.57
N GLU A 356 33.09 14.16 -13.49
CA GLU A 356 34.55 14.10 -13.47
C GLU A 356 35.21 14.44 -14.81
N LYS A 357 34.50 14.27 -15.93
CA LYS A 357 35.07 14.42 -17.29
C LYS A 357 34.57 15.64 -18.04
N LEU A 358 33.35 16.10 -17.77
CA LEU A 358 32.66 17.11 -18.59
C LEU A 358 32.19 18.31 -17.77
N SER A 359 31.47 18.10 -16.66
CA SER A 359 30.78 19.20 -15.97
C SER A 359 31.59 19.88 -14.86
N PHE A 360 32.43 19.13 -14.14
CA PHE A 360 33.26 19.61 -13.01
C PHE A 360 32.51 20.45 -11.96
N LYS A 361 31.22 20.17 -11.74
CA LYS A 361 30.39 20.92 -10.77
C LYS A 361 30.62 20.38 -9.35
N PRO A 362 30.59 21.26 -8.31
CA PRO A 362 30.75 20.83 -6.92
C PRO A 362 29.61 19.88 -6.51
N ILE A 363 29.96 18.81 -5.81
CA ILE A 363 28.99 17.82 -5.32
C ILE A 363 28.37 18.35 -4.03
N VAL A 364 27.03 18.41 -3.99
CA VAL A 364 26.28 18.85 -2.81
C VAL A 364 25.93 17.63 -1.95
N SER A 365 26.55 17.51 -0.77
CA SER A 365 26.37 16.34 0.10
C SER A 365 25.42 16.56 1.28
N ASP A 366 25.00 17.80 1.53
CA ASP A 366 24.14 18.12 2.68
C ASP A 366 22.65 17.82 2.37
N GLU A 367 22.02 17.01 3.22
CA GLU A 367 20.61 16.62 3.05
C GLU A 367 19.67 17.82 3.17
N SER A 368 19.99 18.79 4.04
CA SER A 368 19.10 19.94 4.28
C SER A 368 19.00 20.84 3.05
N THR A 369 20.10 21.04 2.34
CA THR A 369 20.16 21.79 1.08
C THR A 369 19.49 21.03 -0.06
N LEU A 370 19.67 19.72 -0.16
CA LEU A 370 19.00 18.90 -1.18
C LEU A 370 17.47 18.86 -0.99
N ARG A 371 16.99 18.82 0.26
CA ARG A 371 15.55 18.85 0.57
C ARG A 371 14.87 20.16 0.18
N LYS A 372 15.59 21.29 0.12
CA LYS A 372 15.04 22.57 -0.37
C LYS A 372 14.66 22.53 -1.85
N LEU A 373 15.20 21.57 -2.60
CA LEU A 373 14.89 21.38 -4.03
C LEU A 373 13.65 20.53 -4.25
N PHE A 374 12.97 20.09 -3.19
CA PHE A 374 11.79 19.26 -3.32
C PHE A 374 10.63 20.10 -3.87
N PRO A 375 9.98 19.65 -4.96
CA PRO A 375 8.79 20.31 -5.46
C PRO A 375 7.62 20.14 -4.49
N ARG A 376 6.59 20.99 -4.64
CA ARG A 376 5.32 20.81 -3.93
C ARG A 376 4.71 19.45 -4.27
N SER A 377 4.23 18.76 -3.24
CA SER A 377 3.56 17.48 -3.35
C SER A 377 2.25 17.58 -4.13
N VAL A 378 1.85 16.44 -4.70
CA VAL A 378 0.50 16.23 -5.24
C VAL A 378 -0.05 15.01 -4.51
N ALA A 379 -0.96 15.23 -3.57
CA ALA A 379 -1.69 14.17 -2.92
C ALA A 379 -2.98 13.90 -3.70
N SER A 380 -3.22 12.65 -4.08
CA SER A 380 -4.52 12.22 -4.57
C SER A 380 -5.40 11.96 -3.35
N GLU A 381 -6.51 12.70 -3.23
CA GLU A 381 -7.57 12.40 -2.28
C GLU A 381 -8.47 11.32 -2.89
N LEU A 382 -8.55 10.16 -2.22
CA LEU A 382 -9.44 9.10 -2.63
C LEU A 382 -10.82 9.31 -2.04
N GLN A 383 -11.83 9.26 -2.90
CA GLN A 383 -13.21 9.05 -2.47
C GLN A 383 -13.51 7.55 -2.49
N GLY A 384 -14.10 7.05 -1.42
CA GLY A 384 -14.60 5.68 -1.34
C GLY A 384 -15.86 5.52 -2.19
N SER A 385 -16.22 4.26 -2.45
CA SER A 385 -17.53 3.95 -3.04
C SER A 385 -18.65 4.31 -2.06
N GLU A 386 -19.79 4.73 -2.59
CA GLU A 386 -20.97 4.95 -1.75
C GLU A 386 -21.62 3.61 -1.38
N TRP A 387 -21.90 3.42 -0.10
CA TRP A 387 -22.56 2.22 0.42
C TRP A 387 -23.90 2.59 1.03
N VAL A 388 -24.91 1.78 0.76
CA VAL A 388 -26.25 1.95 1.30
C VAL A 388 -26.74 0.60 1.83
N PHE A 389 -27.45 0.66 2.95
CA PHE A 389 -28.18 -0.50 3.46
C PHE A 389 -29.57 -0.55 2.83
N ASP A 390 -29.81 -1.54 1.99
CA ASP A 390 -31.12 -1.81 1.42
C ASP A 390 -31.97 -2.61 2.41
N ARG A 391 -33.11 -2.03 2.82
CA ARG A 391 -34.03 -2.62 3.79
C ARG A 391 -34.86 -3.75 3.19
N GLU A 392 -35.11 -3.72 1.88
CA GLU A 392 -35.93 -4.73 1.21
C GLU A 392 -35.17 -6.05 1.07
N THR A 393 -33.92 -5.96 0.60
CA THR A 393 -33.05 -7.13 0.41
C THR A 393 -32.23 -7.48 1.66
N ARG A 394 -32.30 -6.64 2.72
CA ARG A 394 -31.60 -6.82 3.99
C ARG A 394 -30.08 -6.93 3.83
N SER A 395 -29.55 -6.25 2.82
CA SER A 395 -28.15 -6.38 2.40
C SER A 395 -27.49 -5.02 2.27
N LEU A 396 -26.21 -4.95 2.64
CA LEU A 396 -25.36 -3.82 2.30
C LEU A 396 -24.97 -3.88 0.83
N GLN A 397 -25.28 -2.82 0.09
CA GLN A 397 -24.98 -2.73 -1.34
C GLN A 397 -24.14 -1.49 -1.62
N GLU A 398 -23.22 -1.63 -2.58
CA GLU A 398 -22.53 -0.51 -3.18
C GLU A 398 -23.49 0.18 -4.17
N VAL A 399 -23.70 1.48 -4.00
CA VAL A 399 -24.43 2.27 -4.98
C VAL A 399 -23.52 2.36 -6.20
N SER A 400 -23.98 1.79 -7.31
CA SER A 400 -23.24 1.84 -8.57
C SER A 400 -23.07 3.30 -8.97
N ALA A 401 -21.87 3.85 -8.79
CA ALA A 401 -21.50 5.09 -9.45
C ALA A 401 -21.74 4.86 -10.94
N THR A 402 -22.52 5.72 -11.57
CA THR A 402 -22.62 5.79 -13.02
C THR A 402 -21.20 5.69 -13.61
N PRO A 403 -20.98 4.89 -14.66
CA PRO A 403 -19.66 4.83 -15.27
C PRO A 403 -19.32 6.26 -15.69
N TYR A 404 -18.33 6.85 -15.01
CA TYR A 404 -17.70 8.07 -15.50
C TYR A 404 -17.27 7.76 -16.92
N THR A 405 -17.86 8.47 -17.87
CA THR A 405 -17.43 8.48 -19.26
C THR A 405 -15.91 8.63 -19.30
N GLU A 406 -15.27 7.84 -20.15
CA GLU A 406 -13.81 7.71 -20.35
C GLU A 406 -13.09 9.02 -20.73
N THR A 407 -13.69 10.20 -20.54
CA THR A 407 -13.15 11.48 -21.02
C THR A 407 -12.13 12.14 -20.09
N ASN A 408 -11.95 11.73 -18.83
CA ASN A 408 -11.02 12.41 -17.91
C ASN A 408 -9.84 11.56 -17.44
N ALA A 409 -9.56 10.44 -18.10
CA ALA A 409 -8.31 9.71 -17.87
C ALA A 409 -7.08 10.56 -18.28
N ASN A 410 -7.22 11.45 -19.27
CA ASN A 410 -6.13 12.23 -19.83
C ASN A 410 -5.68 13.46 -19.01
N ASP A 411 -6.43 13.87 -17.99
CA ASP A 411 -6.09 15.08 -17.22
C ASP A 411 -5.23 14.79 -15.97
N TYR A 412 -4.86 13.52 -15.77
CA TYR A 412 -3.92 13.09 -14.72
C TYR A 412 -2.77 12.20 -15.23
N TYR A 413 -2.45 12.25 -16.53
CA TYR A 413 -1.32 11.50 -17.11
C TYR A 413 -0.05 12.32 -17.28
#